data_AF-A0AA38MW62-F1
#
_entry.id   AF-A0AA38MW62-F1
#
_cell.length_a   1.000
_cell.length_b   1.000
_cell.length_c   1.000
_cell.angle_alpha   90.00
_cell.angle_beta   90.00
_cell.angle_gamma   90.00
#
_symmetry.space_group_name_H-M   'P 1'
#
loop_
_entity.id
_entity.type
_entity.pdbx_description
1 polymer ?
#
loop_
_entity_poly.entity_id
_entity_poly.type
_entity_poly.pdbx_seq_one_letter_code
_entity_poly.pdbx_strand_id
1 'polypeptide(L)'
;WMQHPKVIIIDGLDECRESVLQQRIISLVASVLKDNLPFRFLIVSRPEPQIHEAFQTNAMESRLKLLSLDKGSWNTRRDIKTFFETGFTRILTHPRMAHVVLPHPWPAHGVVEELVKKACGQFLYAKTVLEFVNEDHAHPVEQLSIVLGLKAPSQGHFPFKELDLLYERILLSHTDRNKVITILGTLIRLSGLSGLRRWNNHRSGPCIAVIETLSGLQTGEVSLVLRGMHSVLRIDKTHIHILHSSFREYLCDKSRAGQFY
;
A
#
# COMPACT_ATOMS: atom_id res chain seq x y z
N TRP A 1 -22.09 15.37 27.18
CA TRP A 1 -21.84 14.97 25.78
C TRP A 1 -21.84 16.16 24.81
N MET A 2 -21.53 17.38 25.24
CA MET A 2 -21.77 18.63 24.47
C MET A 2 -20.51 19.45 24.12
N GLN A 3 -19.30 18.87 24.05
CA GLN A 3 -18.09 19.70 23.81
C GLN A 3 -17.01 19.09 22.89
N HIS A 4 -17.34 18.10 22.05
CA HIS A 4 -16.39 17.65 21.03
C HIS A 4 -16.82 18.14 19.64
N PRO A 5 -15.90 18.70 18.83
CA PRO A 5 -16.22 19.00 17.44
C PRO A 5 -16.64 17.70 16.74
N LYS A 6 -17.76 17.73 16.03
CA LYS A 6 -18.21 16.57 15.24
C LYS A 6 -17.36 16.49 14.00
N VAL A 7 -16.30 15.68 14.03
CA VAL A 7 -15.38 15.52 12.90
C VAL A 7 -15.91 14.44 11.96
N ILE A 8 -16.00 14.77 10.68
CA ILE A 8 -16.25 13.82 9.60
C ILE A 8 -14.94 13.63 8.84
N ILE A 9 -14.47 12.39 8.73
CA ILE A 9 -13.25 12.04 8.01
C ILE A 9 -13.64 11.42 6.67
N ILE A 10 -13.10 11.98 5.59
CA ILE A 10 -13.22 11.44 4.24
C ILE A 10 -11.80 11.04 3.83
N ASP A 11 -11.50 9.74 3.85
CA ASP A 11 -10.19 9.19 3.55
C ASP A 11 -10.17 8.58 2.15
N GLY A 12 -9.28 9.07 1.28
CA GLY A 12 -9.14 8.63 -0.11
C GLY A 12 -10.23 9.16 -1.05
N LEU A 13 -10.50 10.47 -1.06
CA LEU A 13 -11.51 11.06 -1.96
C LEU A 13 -11.20 10.78 -3.45
N ASP A 14 -9.93 10.73 -3.81
CA ASP A 14 -9.44 10.43 -5.16
C ASP A 14 -9.70 8.99 -5.62
N GLU A 15 -9.90 8.06 -4.69
CA GLU A 15 -10.30 6.67 -5.02
C GLU A 15 -11.73 6.61 -5.57
N CYS A 16 -12.50 7.71 -5.47
CA CYS A 16 -13.76 7.87 -6.16
C CYS A 16 -13.50 8.09 -7.66
N ARG A 17 -13.68 7.03 -8.47
CA ARG A 17 -13.31 7.01 -9.91
C ARG A 17 -14.01 8.05 -10.77
N GLU A 18 -15.14 8.60 -10.33
CA GLU A 18 -15.90 9.58 -11.09
C GLU A 18 -15.57 10.98 -10.58
N SER A 19 -14.88 11.78 -11.41
CA SER A 19 -14.55 13.17 -11.10
C SER A 19 -15.78 14.00 -10.68
N VAL A 20 -16.92 13.77 -11.33
CA VAL A 20 -18.20 14.40 -10.99
C VAL A 20 -18.63 14.09 -9.54
N LEU A 21 -18.42 12.85 -9.08
CA LEU A 21 -18.75 12.48 -7.70
C LEU A 21 -17.78 13.11 -6.71
N GLN A 22 -16.48 13.17 -7.02
CA GLN A 22 -15.49 13.87 -6.20
C GLN A 22 -15.89 15.34 -5.99
N GLN A 23 -16.19 16.05 -7.08
CA GLN A 23 -16.61 17.46 -7.06
C GLN A 23 -17.95 17.63 -6.31
N ARG A 24 -18.88 16.70 -6.48
CA ARG A 24 -20.18 16.72 -5.79
C ARG A 24 -20.03 16.55 -4.28
N ILE A 25 -19.14 15.67 -3.83
CA ILE A 25 -18.83 15.50 -2.40
C ILE A 25 -18.28 16.81 -1.83
N ILE A 26 -17.32 17.45 -2.51
CA ILE A 26 -16.75 18.74 -2.07
C ILE A 26 -17.83 19.82 -2.02
N SER A 27 -18.73 19.87 -3.01
CA SER A 27 -19.85 20.81 -3.06
C SER A 27 -20.82 20.62 -1.88
N LEU A 28 -21.11 19.37 -1.51
CA LEU A 28 -21.94 19.05 -0.33
C LEU A 28 -21.26 19.46 0.99
N VAL A 29 -19.94 19.26 1.09
CA VAL A 29 -19.16 19.76 2.24
C VAL A 29 -19.27 21.28 2.31
N ALA A 30 -19.15 21.96 1.18
CA ALA A 30 -19.29 23.42 1.11
C ALA A 30 -20.66 23.91 1.55
N SER A 31 -21.76 23.24 1.16
CA SER A 31 -23.11 23.60 1.60
C SER A 31 -23.29 23.41 3.10
N VAL A 32 -22.82 22.29 3.66
CA VAL A 32 -22.87 22.03 5.11
C VAL A 32 -22.12 23.09 5.91
N LEU A 33 -20.95 23.52 5.42
CA LEU A 33 -20.14 24.55 6.06
C LEU A 33 -20.77 25.95 5.93
N LYS A 34 -21.55 26.21 4.87
CA LYS A 34 -22.32 27.45 4.70
C LYS A 34 -23.45 27.56 5.72
N ASP A 35 -24.12 26.45 6.02
CA ASP A 35 -25.22 26.39 6.98
C ASP A 35 -24.75 26.46 8.46
N ASN A 36 -23.46 26.68 8.70
CA ASN A 36 -22.82 26.75 10.03
C ASN A 36 -23.16 25.56 10.94
N LEU A 37 -23.34 24.39 10.34
CA LEU A 37 -23.52 23.15 11.09
C LEU A 37 -22.25 22.84 11.91
N PRO A 38 -22.37 22.18 13.07
CA PRO A 38 -21.25 22.00 14.01
C PRO A 38 -20.27 20.89 13.59
N PHE A 39 -20.02 20.75 12.28
CA PHE A 39 -19.14 19.75 11.72
C PHE A 39 -17.79 20.33 11.32
N ARG A 40 -16.74 19.53 11.47
CA ARG A 40 -15.43 19.78 10.85
C ARG A 40 -15.13 18.64 9.91
N PHE A 41 -14.56 18.94 8.75
CA PHE A 41 -14.18 17.93 7.78
C PHE A 41 -12.67 17.79 7.74
N LEU A 42 -12.20 16.55 7.81
CA LEU A 42 -10.83 16.19 7.45
C LEU A 42 -10.91 15.35 6.18
N ILE A 43 -10.40 15.90 5.08
CA ILE A 43 -10.41 15.24 3.78
C ILE A 43 -8.96 14.90 3.44
N VAL A 44 -8.70 13.61 3.25
CA VAL A 44 -7.40 13.07 2.88
C VAL A 44 -7.51 12.58 1.44
N SER A 45 -6.65 13.09 0.57
CA SER A 45 -6.70 12.77 -0.85
C SER A 45 -5.38 13.11 -1.55
N ARG A 46 -5.10 12.44 -2.68
CA ARG A 46 -4.08 12.88 -3.64
C ARG A 46 -4.48 14.24 -4.24
N PRO A 47 -3.51 15.11 -4.59
CA PRO A 47 -3.78 16.44 -5.13
C PRO A 47 -4.15 16.38 -6.62
N GLU A 48 -5.16 15.60 -7.00
CA GLU A 48 -5.63 15.51 -8.37
C GLU A 48 -6.25 16.85 -8.82
N PRO A 49 -6.02 17.31 -10.07
CA PRO A 49 -6.42 18.65 -10.51
C PRO A 49 -7.89 18.97 -10.23
N GLN A 50 -8.80 18.05 -10.54
CA GLN A 50 -10.23 18.26 -10.35
C GLN A 50 -10.65 18.37 -8.88
N ILE A 51 -9.92 17.75 -7.96
CA ILE A 51 -10.13 17.87 -6.52
C ILE A 51 -9.63 19.22 -6.06
N HIS A 52 -8.41 19.59 -6.49
CA HIS A 52 -7.81 20.87 -6.17
C HIS A 52 -8.69 22.04 -6.64
N GLU A 53 -9.12 22.02 -7.91
CA GLU A 53 -10.00 23.03 -8.50
C GLU A 53 -11.34 23.15 -7.75
N ALA A 54 -11.94 22.02 -7.34
CA ALA A 54 -13.20 22.04 -6.60
C ALA A 54 -13.10 22.70 -5.21
N PHE A 55 -11.90 22.72 -4.62
CA PHE A 55 -11.63 23.45 -3.38
C PHE A 55 -11.33 24.95 -3.58
N GLN A 56 -11.01 25.38 -4.80
CA GLN A 56 -10.70 26.78 -5.15
C GLN A 56 -11.96 27.62 -5.42
N THR A 57 -13.01 27.41 -4.63
CA THR A 57 -14.22 28.24 -4.69
C THR A 57 -14.22 29.27 -3.57
N ASN A 58 -14.75 30.47 -3.81
CA ASN A 58 -14.86 31.54 -2.79
C ASN A 58 -15.54 31.06 -1.50
N ALA A 59 -16.46 30.09 -1.60
CA ALA A 59 -17.16 29.49 -0.46
C ALA A 59 -16.23 28.65 0.44
N MET A 60 -15.17 28.06 -0.13
CA MET A 60 -14.22 27.18 0.55
C MET A 60 -12.92 27.88 0.94
N GLU A 61 -12.41 28.82 0.15
CA GLU A 61 -11.11 29.46 0.42
C GLU A 61 -10.97 30.03 1.83
N SER A 62 -12.02 30.64 2.38
CA SER A 62 -12.01 31.22 3.74
C SER A 62 -12.08 30.18 4.88
N ARG A 63 -12.43 28.92 4.57
CA ARG A 63 -12.69 27.84 5.53
C ARG A 63 -11.77 26.64 5.36
N LEU A 64 -10.96 26.64 4.30
CA LEU A 64 -10.05 25.56 3.96
C LEU A 64 -8.68 25.77 4.60
N LYS A 65 -8.19 24.76 5.29
CA LYS A 65 -6.77 24.65 5.66
C LYS A 65 -6.16 23.49 4.90
N LEU A 66 -5.40 23.79 3.85
CA LEU A 66 -4.67 22.79 3.07
C LEU A 66 -3.37 22.42 3.77
N LEU A 67 -3.17 21.12 4.02
CA LEU A 67 -1.92 20.56 4.52
C LEU A 67 -1.35 19.65 3.44
N SER A 68 -0.28 20.10 2.79
CA SER A 68 0.46 19.31 1.82
C SER A 68 1.57 18.53 2.54
N LEU A 69 1.63 17.22 2.28
CA LEU A 69 2.62 16.32 2.88
C LEU A 69 3.89 16.21 2.00
N ASP A 70 3.80 16.68 0.78
CA ASP A 70 4.74 16.57 -0.33
C ASP A 70 5.67 17.80 -0.48
N LYS A 71 5.30 18.96 0.08
CA LYS A 71 6.06 20.23 -0.04
C LYS A 71 7.32 20.35 0.85
N GLY A 72 7.93 19.23 1.26
CA GLY A 72 9.26 19.20 1.88
C GLY A 72 9.40 19.82 3.28
N SER A 73 8.32 20.33 3.89
CA SER A 73 8.32 20.82 5.28
C SER A 73 8.51 19.71 6.31
N TRP A 74 8.29 18.46 5.90
CA TRP A 74 8.42 17.27 6.73
C TRP A 74 9.75 16.60 6.44
N ASN A 75 10.49 16.21 7.48
CA ASN A 75 11.73 15.46 7.32
C ASN A 75 11.44 13.97 7.12
N THR A 76 10.74 13.65 6.05
CA THR A 76 10.34 12.28 5.68
C THR A 76 11.55 11.33 5.65
N ARG A 77 12.72 11.84 5.27
CA ARG A 77 13.97 11.07 5.29
C ARG A 77 14.35 10.61 6.70
N ARG A 78 14.27 11.51 7.69
CA ARG A 78 14.54 11.19 9.10
C ARG A 78 13.49 10.23 9.66
N ASP A 79 12.23 10.43 9.33
CA ASP A 79 11.15 9.60 9.85
C ASP A 79 11.21 8.19 9.26
N ILE A 80 11.49 8.04 7.95
CA ILE A 80 11.73 6.75 7.31
C ILE A 80 12.98 6.07 7.88
N LYS A 81 14.06 6.81 8.14
CA LYS A 81 15.25 6.26 8.81
C LYS A 81 14.89 5.67 10.17
N THR A 82 14.18 6.44 11.00
CA THR A 82 13.73 6.02 12.32
C THR A 82 12.82 4.79 12.23
N PHE A 83 11.94 4.75 11.22
CA PHE A 83 11.05 3.63 10.95
C PHE A 83 11.82 2.35 10.57
N PHE A 84 12.85 2.45 9.73
CA PHE A 84 13.74 1.32 9.42
C PHE A 84 14.51 0.83 10.63
N GLU A 85 15.16 1.73 11.38
CA GLU A 85 15.95 1.37 12.58
C GLU A 85 15.08 0.65 13.62
N THR A 86 13.88 1.19 13.88
CA THR A 86 12.91 0.57 14.78
C THR A 86 12.41 -0.77 14.23
N GLY A 87 12.14 -0.85 12.93
CA GLY A 87 11.70 -2.05 12.25
C GLY A 87 12.71 -3.19 12.31
N PHE A 88 13.98 -2.92 11.97
CA PHE A 88 15.06 -3.90 12.06
C PHE A 88 15.33 -4.34 13.50
N THR A 89 15.28 -3.40 14.45
CA THR A 89 15.36 -3.74 15.88
C THR A 89 14.26 -4.71 16.26
N ARG A 90 13.01 -4.45 15.85
CA ARG A 90 11.88 -5.35 16.12
C ARG A 90 12.08 -6.74 15.52
N ILE A 91 12.60 -6.84 14.30
CA ILE A 91 12.91 -8.13 13.65
C ILE A 91 13.95 -8.89 14.48
N LEU A 92 15.06 -8.23 14.84
CA LEU A 92 16.13 -8.82 15.65
C LEU A 92 15.64 -9.33 17.01
N THR A 93 14.80 -8.55 17.70
CA THR A 93 14.33 -8.88 19.04
C THR A 93 13.13 -9.85 19.04
N HIS A 94 12.62 -10.24 17.87
CA HIS A 94 11.45 -11.11 17.81
C HIS A 94 11.80 -12.52 18.32
N PRO A 95 10.95 -13.20 19.12
CA PRO A 95 11.24 -14.53 19.67
C PRO A 95 11.64 -15.59 18.63
N ARG A 96 11.08 -15.49 17.42
CA ARG A 96 11.41 -16.34 16.26
C ARG A 96 12.89 -16.28 15.86
N MET A 97 13.58 -15.19 16.14
CA MET A 97 15.00 -14.98 15.82
C MET A 97 15.94 -15.39 16.96
N ALA A 98 15.42 -15.82 18.12
CA ALA A 98 16.24 -16.12 19.31
C ALA A 98 17.31 -17.22 19.09
N HIS A 99 17.11 -18.09 18.11
CA HIS A 99 18.02 -19.18 17.75
C HIS A 99 18.77 -18.95 16.43
N VAL A 100 18.56 -17.81 15.76
CA VAL A 100 19.14 -17.49 14.47
C VAL A 100 20.39 -16.62 14.69
N VAL A 101 21.55 -17.09 14.22
CA VAL A 101 22.79 -16.33 14.28
C VAL A 101 22.86 -15.38 13.09
N LEU A 102 22.85 -14.08 13.36
CA LEU A 102 22.95 -13.02 12.35
C LEU A 102 24.31 -12.31 12.44
N PRO A 103 24.78 -11.69 11.36
CA PRO A 103 25.95 -10.81 11.41
C PRO A 103 25.79 -9.72 12.48
N HIS A 104 26.89 -9.25 13.06
CA HIS A 104 26.86 -8.12 13.99
C HIS A 104 27.86 -7.04 13.55
N PRO A 105 27.42 -5.78 13.38
CA PRO A 105 26.03 -5.31 13.48
C PRO A 105 25.16 -5.82 12.32
N TRP A 106 23.86 -5.99 12.57
CA TRP A 106 22.86 -6.16 11.53
C TRP A 106 21.70 -5.17 11.74
N PRO A 107 21.21 -4.49 10.68
CA PRO A 107 21.84 -4.41 9.37
C PRO A 107 23.24 -3.76 9.45
N ALA A 108 24.09 -4.01 8.45
CA ALA A 108 25.42 -3.42 8.42
C ALA A 108 25.35 -1.88 8.34
N HIS A 109 26.42 -1.20 8.77
CA HIS A 109 26.50 0.26 8.70
C HIS A 109 26.25 0.76 7.26
N GLY A 110 25.47 1.83 7.12
CA GLY A 110 25.14 2.44 5.82
C GLY A 110 23.94 1.80 5.10
N VAL A 111 23.53 0.58 5.47
CA VAL A 111 22.40 -0.11 4.83
C VAL A 111 21.10 0.65 5.02
N VAL A 112 20.86 1.18 6.22
CA VAL A 112 19.65 1.98 6.49
C VAL A 112 19.65 3.25 5.64
N GLU A 113 20.79 3.94 5.53
CA GLU A 113 20.91 5.13 4.69
C GLU A 113 20.63 4.85 3.21
N GLU A 114 21.07 3.69 2.71
CA GLU A 114 20.79 3.24 1.36
C GLU A 114 19.30 2.97 1.14
N LEU A 115 18.65 2.24 2.06
CA LEU A 115 17.21 1.97 1.99
C LEU A 115 16.38 3.26 2.07
N VAL A 116 16.79 4.21 2.90
CA VAL A 116 16.18 5.54 2.98
C VAL A 116 16.27 6.28 1.65
N LYS A 117 17.40 6.16 0.94
CA LYS A 117 17.56 6.74 -0.41
C LYS A 117 16.62 6.05 -1.40
N LYS A 118 16.55 4.72 -1.39
CA LYS A 118 15.66 3.92 -2.25
C LYS A 118 14.18 4.17 -1.98
N ALA A 119 13.81 4.47 -0.74
CA ALA A 119 12.43 4.77 -0.39
C ALA A 119 11.90 6.02 -1.11
N CYS A 120 12.75 6.97 -1.54
CA CYS A 120 12.33 8.19 -2.24
C CYS A 120 11.18 8.93 -1.52
N GLY A 121 11.18 8.94 -0.18
CA GLY A 121 10.13 9.55 0.65
C GLY A 121 8.86 8.71 0.84
N GLN A 122 8.84 7.46 0.35
CA GLN A 122 7.66 6.60 0.40
C GLN A 122 7.72 5.65 1.61
N PHE A 123 6.92 5.92 2.64
CA PHE A 123 6.78 5.01 3.77
C PHE A 123 6.31 3.61 3.36
N LEU A 124 5.51 3.53 2.29
CA LEU A 124 5.03 2.26 1.79
C LEU A 124 6.19 1.36 1.37
N TYR A 125 7.19 1.90 0.67
CA TYR A 125 8.41 1.15 0.34
C TYR A 125 9.08 0.63 1.61
N ALA A 126 9.27 1.49 2.61
CA ALA A 126 9.92 1.08 3.86
C ALA A 126 9.16 -0.02 4.60
N LYS A 127 7.82 0.09 4.63
CA LYS A 127 6.94 -0.92 5.22
C LYS A 127 7.05 -2.25 4.47
N THR A 128 6.92 -2.24 3.14
CA THR A 128 6.98 -3.45 2.31
C THR A 128 8.35 -4.12 2.42
N VAL A 129 9.46 -3.36 2.47
CA VAL A 129 10.80 -3.91 2.71
C VAL A 129 10.89 -4.62 4.06
N LEU A 130 10.43 -3.98 5.15
CA LEU A 130 10.48 -4.60 6.48
C LEU A 130 9.61 -5.86 6.56
N GLU A 131 8.43 -5.85 5.95
CA GLU A 131 7.55 -7.03 5.90
C GLU A 131 8.17 -8.15 5.06
N PHE A 132 8.80 -7.82 3.93
CA PHE A 132 9.50 -8.79 3.08
C PHE A 132 10.73 -9.39 3.76
N VAL A 133 11.51 -8.59 4.48
CA VAL A 133 12.68 -9.05 5.25
C VAL A 133 12.25 -9.91 6.45
N ASN A 134 11.11 -9.59 7.07
CA ASN A 134 10.56 -10.33 8.20
C ASN A 134 9.73 -11.56 7.81
N GLU A 135 9.84 -12.03 6.56
CA GLU A 135 9.06 -13.17 6.08
C GLU A 135 9.33 -14.44 6.89
N ASP A 136 8.27 -15.20 7.17
CA ASP A 136 8.30 -16.22 8.21
C ASP A 136 9.16 -17.44 7.84
N HIS A 137 9.35 -17.66 6.55
CA HIS A 137 10.02 -18.83 6.00
C HIS A 137 11.28 -18.49 5.20
N ALA A 138 11.81 -17.29 5.39
CA ALA A 138 13.01 -16.82 4.71
C ALA A 138 14.08 -16.33 5.70
N HIS A 139 15.34 -16.36 5.26
CA HIS A 139 16.44 -15.82 6.03
C HIS A 139 16.51 -14.29 5.85
N PRO A 140 16.42 -13.47 6.93
CA PRO A 140 16.30 -12.01 6.81
C PRO A 140 17.52 -11.35 6.17
N VAL A 141 18.73 -11.92 6.34
CA VAL A 141 19.96 -11.40 5.68
C VAL A 141 19.89 -11.58 4.16
N GLU A 142 19.34 -12.70 3.69
CA GLU A 142 19.22 -12.98 2.26
C GLU A 142 18.16 -12.07 1.64
N GLN A 143 17.01 -11.91 2.31
CA GLN A 143 15.96 -11.00 1.86
C GLN A 143 16.43 -9.55 1.81
N LEU A 144 17.18 -9.11 2.82
CA LEU A 144 17.76 -7.76 2.82
C LEU A 144 18.76 -7.59 1.67
N SER A 145 19.62 -8.59 1.43
CA SER A 145 20.58 -8.57 0.31
C SER A 145 19.89 -8.51 -1.05
N ILE A 146 18.76 -9.21 -1.20
CA ILE A 146 17.90 -9.12 -2.38
C ILE A 146 17.42 -7.69 -2.61
N VAL A 147 16.86 -7.04 -1.58
CA VAL A 147 16.33 -5.67 -1.68
C VAL A 147 17.43 -4.67 -2.05
N LEU A 148 18.63 -4.81 -1.46
CA LEU A 148 19.78 -3.96 -1.75
C LEU A 148 20.31 -4.19 -3.18
N GLY A 149 20.25 -5.43 -3.67
CA GLY A 149 20.68 -5.78 -5.03
C GLY A 149 19.77 -5.23 -6.14
N LEU A 150 18.54 -4.81 -5.82
CA LEU A 150 17.64 -4.20 -6.81
C LEU A 150 18.21 -2.87 -7.30
N LYS A 151 18.31 -2.68 -8.61
CA LYS A 151 18.77 -1.41 -9.21
C LYS A 151 17.71 -0.89 -10.15
N ALA A 152 17.15 0.28 -9.83
CA ALA A 152 16.21 0.92 -10.74
C ALA A 152 16.92 1.38 -12.03
N PRO A 153 16.25 1.24 -13.19
CA PRO A 153 16.79 1.78 -14.43
C PRO A 153 17.05 3.28 -14.30
N SER A 154 18.27 3.69 -14.63
CA SER A 154 18.72 5.10 -14.57
C SER A 154 17.94 6.02 -15.52
N GLN A 155 17.20 5.48 -16.48
CA GLN A 155 16.43 6.23 -17.47
C GLN A 155 14.92 6.17 -17.24
N GLY A 156 14.24 7.30 -17.46
CA GLY A 156 12.82 7.52 -17.19
C GLY A 156 12.57 8.04 -15.77
N HIS A 157 11.61 8.93 -15.58
CA HIS A 157 11.14 9.33 -14.25
C HIS A 157 9.80 8.64 -14.00
N PHE A 158 9.81 7.49 -13.32
CA PHE A 158 8.58 6.91 -12.78
C PHE A 158 8.60 7.11 -11.26
N PRO A 159 7.54 7.66 -10.65
CA PRO A 159 7.53 7.98 -9.22
C PRO A 159 7.65 6.74 -8.33
N PHE A 160 7.33 5.55 -8.84
CA PHE A 160 7.23 4.30 -8.05
C PHE A 160 8.28 3.24 -8.42
N LYS A 161 9.33 3.54 -9.19
CA LYS A 161 10.26 2.51 -9.72
C LYS A 161 10.81 1.55 -8.67
N GLU A 162 11.30 2.08 -7.55
CA GLU A 162 11.91 1.26 -6.50
C GLU A 162 10.87 0.33 -5.85
N LEU A 163 9.64 0.80 -5.72
CA LEU A 163 8.51 0.01 -5.23
C LEU A 163 8.05 -1.04 -6.26
N ASP A 164 8.01 -0.68 -7.54
CA ASP A 164 7.66 -1.57 -8.65
C ASP A 164 8.67 -2.72 -8.76
N LEU A 165 9.97 -2.44 -8.62
CA LEU A 165 11.01 -3.47 -8.59
C LEU A 165 10.89 -4.38 -7.38
N LEU A 166 10.48 -3.85 -6.23
CA LEU A 166 10.23 -4.65 -5.05
C LEU A 166 9.02 -5.58 -5.27
N TYR A 167 7.94 -5.07 -5.88
CA TYR A 167 6.79 -5.89 -6.27
C TYR A 167 7.15 -6.97 -7.29
N GLU A 168 7.88 -6.60 -8.34
CA GLU A 168 8.40 -7.55 -9.32
C GLU A 168 9.23 -8.63 -8.64
N ARG A 169 10.11 -8.25 -7.71
CA ARG A 169 10.95 -9.20 -6.99
C ARG A 169 10.15 -10.16 -6.10
N ILE A 170 9.11 -9.67 -5.42
CA ILE A 170 8.19 -10.51 -4.64
C ILE A 170 7.47 -11.51 -5.55
N LEU A 171 7.06 -11.11 -6.75
CA LEU A 171 6.43 -12.03 -7.71
C LEU A 171 7.43 -13.05 -8.25
N LEU A 172 8.67 -12.63 -8.52
CA LEU A 172 9.74 -13.50 -9.02
C LEU A 172 10.27 -14.51 -7.99
N SER A 173 10.05 -14.30 -6.69
CA SER A 173 10.49 -15.26 -5.66
C SER A 173 9.67 -16.55 -5.61
N HIS A 174 8.59 -16.64 -6.39
CA HIS A 174 7.70 -17.79 -6.42
C HIS A 174 8.07 -18.73 -7.57
N THR A 175 8.07 -20.04 -7.30
CA THR A 175 8.42 -21.08 -8.29
C THR A 175 7.34 -21.22 -9.36
N ASP A 176 6.07 -21.29 -8.98
CA ASP A 176 4.93 -21.43 -9.90
C ASP A 176 4.29 -20.07 -10.25
N ARG A 177 5.04 -19.29 -11.04
CA ARG A 177 4.64 -17.93 -11.44
C ARG A 177 3.32 -17.90 -12.21
N ASN A 178 3.05 -18.93 -13.01
CA ASN A 178 1.80 -19.02 -13.77
C ASN A 178 0.59 -19.17 -12.84
N LYS A 179 0.69 -19.97 -11.78
CA LYS A 179 -0.34 -20.02 -10.75
C LYS A 179 -0.48 -18.71 -10.00
N VAL A 180 0.63 -18.06 -9.64
CA VAL A 180 0.57 -16.73 -8.98
C VAL A 180 -0.19 -15.72 -9.84
N ILE A 181 0.16 -15.59 -11.13
CA ILE A 181 -0.52 -14.68 -12.06
C ILE A 181 -2.01 -15.04 -12.20
N THR A 182 -2.32 -16.33 -12.33
CA THR A 182 -3.71 -16.82 -12.43
C THR A 182 -4.52 -16.44 -11.20
N ILE A 183 -3.98 -16.70 -10.00
CA ILE A 183 -4.62 -16.41 -8.72
C ILE A 183 -4.82 -14.89 -8.55
N LEU A 184 -3.78 -14.09 -8.79
CA LEU A 184 -3.85 -12.62 -8.67
C LEU A 184 -4.82 -12.01 -9.69
N GLY A 185 -4.82 -12.51 -10.92
CA GLY A 185 -5.78 -12.10 -11.95
C GLY A 185 -7.23 -12.43 -11.56
N THR A 186 -7.48 -13.63 -11.03
CA THR A 186 -8.79 -14.02 -10.48
C THR A 186 -9.18 -13.12 -9.30
N LEU A 187 -8.26 -12.85 -8.38
CA LEU A 187 -8.47 -11.97 -7.24
C LEU A 187 -8.87 -10.55 -7.66
N ILE A 188 -8.16 -9.97 -8.64
CA ILE A 188 -8.46 -8.63 -9.17
C ILE A 188 -9.82 -8.60 -9.86
N ARG A 189 -10.15 -9.62 -10.67
CA ARG A 189 -11.45 -9.71 -11.35
C ARG A 189 -12.60 -9.86 -10.36
N LEU A 190 -12.48 -10.73 -9.37
CA LEU A 190 -13.50 -10.89 -8.32
C LEU A 190 -13.71 -9.60 -7.51
N SER A 191 -12.62 -8.88 -7.25
CA SER A 191 -12.66 -7.56 -6.59
C SER A 191 -13.23 -6.45 -7.49
N GLY A 192 -13.27 -6.65 -8.81
CA GLY A 192 -13.80 -5.70 -9.80
C GLY A 192 -15.26 -5.97 -10.19
N LEU A 193 -15.68 -7.23 -10.23
CA LEU A 193 -17.07 -7.66 -10.50
C LEU A 193 -18.03 -7.21 -9.39
N SER A 194 -17.50 -6.87 -8.21
CA SER A 194 -18.23 -6.34 -7.06
C SER A 194 -18.59 -4.85 -7.18
N GLY A 195 -18.66 -4.31 -8.41
CA GLY A 195 -19.27 -3.01 -8.75
C GLY A 195 -20.73 -2.82 -8.28
N LEU A 196 -21.37 -3.85 -7.71
CA LEU A 196 -22.53 -3.72 -6.83
C LEU A 196 -22.14 -3.82 -5.33
N ARG A 197 -21.88 -2.65 -4.74
CA ARG A 197 -22.51 -2.17 -3.49
C ARG A 197 -22.37 -2.91 -2.16
N ARG A 198 -21.64 -4.02 -1.96
CA ARG A 198 -21.83 -4.77 -0.69
C ARG A 198 -20.63 -5.21 0.14
N TRP A 199 -19.45 -4.62 0.04
CA TRP A 199 -18.35 -4.93 0.97
C TRP A 199 -17.81 -3.78 1.81
N ASN A 200 -18.49 -2.63 1.85
CA ASN A 200 -18.13 -1.62 2.86
C ASN A 200 -18.47 -2.08 4.30
N ASN A 201 -19.29 -3.12 4.47
CA ASN A 201 -19.64 -3.70 5.77
C ASN A 201 -19.26 -5.19 5.96
N HIS A 202 -18.57 -5.84 5.01
CA HIS A 202 -18.00 -7.16 5.23
C HIS A 202 -16.49 -7.10 4.99
N ARG A 203 -15.74 -7.24 6.08
CA ARG A 203 -14.28 -7.26 6.16
C ARG A 203 -13.63 -8.45 5.45
N SER A 204 -14.32 -9.13 4.55
CA SER A 204 -13.90 -10.41 3.99
C SER A 204 -13.53 -10.18 2.54
N GLY A 205 -12.27 -10.44 2.14
CA GLY A 205 -11.79 -10.36 0.76
C GLY A 205 -12.33 -11.53 -0.07
N PRO A 206 -11.96 -11.73 -1.34
CA PRO A 206 -12.44 -12.90 -2.09
C PRO A 206 -12.09 -14.21 -1.38
N CYS A 207 -13.07 -15.12 -1.33
CA CYS A 207 -12.94 -16.38 -0.62
C CYS A 207 -11.93 -17.29 -1.32
N ILE A 208 -11.02 -17.88 -0.55
CA ILE A 208 -9.95 -18.75 -1.05
C ILE A 208 -10.56 -19.93 -1.83
N ALA A 209 -11.60 -20.57 -1.31
CA ALA A 209 -12.26 -21.69 -1.98
C ALA A 209 -12.85 -21.31 -3.35
N VAL A 210 -13.34 -20.07 -3.50
CA VAL A 210 -13.84 -19.56 -4.77
C VAL A 210 -12.69 -19.34 -5.75
N ILE A 211 -11.57 -18.77 -5.28
CA ILE A 211 -10.37 -18.57 -6.10
C ILE A 211 -9.82 -19.91 -6.56
N GLU A 212 -9.73 -20.91 -5.67
CA GLU A 212 -9.29 -22.27 -5.97
C GLU A 212 -10.16 -22.89 -7.05
N THR A 213 -11.48 -22.83 -6.88
CA THR A 213 -12.45 -23.37 -7.85
C THR A 213 -12.31 -22.71 -9.21
N LEU A 214 -12.24 -21.36 -9.26
CA LEU A 214 -12.14 -20.61 -10.52
C LEU A 214 -10.77 -20.75 -11.20
N SER A 215 -9.73 -21.04 -10.43
CA SER A 215 -8.36 -21.21 -10.93
C SER A 215 -8.02 -22.68 -11.22
N GLY A 216 -8.95 -23.62 -10.98
CA GLY A 216 -8.73 -25.06 -11.16
C GLY A 216 -7.70 -25.65 -10.20
N LEU A 217 -7.58 -25.08 -8.99
CA LEU A 217 -6.59 -25.47 -7.98
C LEU A 217 -7.24 -26.32 -6.88
N GLN A 218 -6.42 -27.15 -6.22
CA GLN A 218 -6.88 -27.96 -5.09
C GLN A 218 -7.04 -27.13 -3.81
N THR A 219 -7.84 -27.64 -2.87
CA THR A 219 -8.00 -27.02 -1.54
C THR A 219 -6.65 -26.86 -0.84
N GLY A 220 -6.34 -25.64 -0.42
CA GLY A 220 -5.09 -25.25 0.24
C GLY A 220 -3.97 -24.82 -0.71
N GLU A 221 -4.11 -25.07 -2.01
CA GLU A 221 -3.08 -24.79 -3.00
C GLU A 221 -2.87 -23.27 -3.18
N VAL A 222 -3.93 -22.47 -3.12
CA VAL A 222 -3.80 -21.00 -3.17
C VAL A 222 -2.96 -20.47 -2.01
N SER A 223 -3.18 -20.99 -0.80
CA SER A 223 -2.43 -20.58 0.39
C SER A 223 -0.96 -20.96 0.27
N LEU A 224 -0.66 -22.12 -0.34
CA LEU A 224 0.71 -22.57 -0.58
C LEU A 224 1.40 -21.73 -1.66
N VAL A 225 0.71 -21.45 -2.78
CA VAL A 225 1.26 -20.70 -3.91
C VAL A 225 1.56 -19.24 -3.54
N LEU A 226 0.71 -18.62 -2.72
CA LEU A 226 0.89 -17.23 -2.29
C LEU A 226 1.69 -17.09 -0.98
N ARG A 227 2.22 -18.19 -0.45
CA ARG A 227 3.05 -18.18 0.76
C ARG A 227 4.31 -17.37 0.49
N GLY A 228 4.58 -16.36 1.34
CA GLY A 228 5.70 -15.44 1.12
C GLY A 228 5.31 -14.10 0.50
N MET A 229 4.02 -13.89 0.17
CA MET A 229 3.51 -12.62 -0.32
C MET A 229 2.92 -11.73 0.80
N HIS A 230 3.25 -11.98 2.07
CA HIS A 230 2.61 -11.29 3.20
C HIS A 230 2.94 -9.79 3.29
N SER A 231 3.97 -9.34 2.59
CA SER A 231 4.31 -7.92 2.42
C SER A 231 3.38 -7.14 1.50
N VAL A 232 2.53 -7.84 0.72
CA VAL A 232 1.59 -7.24 -0.23
C VAL A 232 0.18 -7.83 -0.15
N LEU A 233 0.02 -8.99 0.49
CA LEU A 233 -1.26 -9.68 0.70
C LEU A 233 -1.49 -9.99 2.18
N ARG A 234 -2.72 -9.77 2.65
CA ARG A 234 -3.21 -10.41 3.88
C ARG A 234 -3.98 -11.66 3.49
N ILE A 235 -3.48 -12.80 3.92
CA ILE A 235 -4.08 -14.12 3.66
C ILE A 235 -4.60 -14.62 5.01
N ASP A 236 -5.91 -14.52 5.19
CA ASP A 236 -6.59 -15.07 6.35
C ASP A 236 -6.99 -16.52 6.05
N LYS A 237 -7.59 -17.24 7.02
CA LYS A 237 -8.00 -18.64 6.84
C LYS A 237 -8.93 -18.89 5.65
N THR A 238 -9.71 -17.89 5.26
CA THR A 238 -10.78 -18.03 4.28
C THR A 238 -10.75 -16.98 3.18
N HIS A 239 -10.00 -15.90 3.33
CA HIS A 239 -10.06 -14.76 2.42
C HIS A 239 -8.68 -14.18 2.15
N ILE A 240 -8.51 -13.59 0.96
CA ILE A 240 -7.30 -12.89 0.55
C ILE A 240 -7.61 -11.42 0.33
N HIS A 241 -6.73 -10.56 0.81
CA HIS A 241 -6.80 -9.12 0.60
C HIS A 241 -5.48 -8.60 0.04
N ILE A 242 -5.56 -7.74 -0.96
CA ILE A 242 -4.42 -6.90 -1.35
C ILE A 242 -4.27 -5.80 -0.29
N LEU A 243 -3.08 -5.69 0.31
CA LEU A 243 -2.82 -4.74 1.39
C LEU A 243 -2.75 -3.29 0.92
N HIS A 244 -2.34 -3.08 -0.34
CA HIS A 244 -1.96 -1.77 -0.85
C HIS A 244 -2.60 -1.51 -2.22
N SER A 245 -3.29 -0.39 -2.36
CA SER A 245 -3.85 0.05 -3.65
C SER A 245 -2.77 0.15 -4.71
N SER A 246 -1.57 0.62 -4.37
CA SER A 246 -0.42 0.71 -5.28
C SER A 246 0.03 -0.65 -5.86
N PHE A 247 -0.11 -1.76 -5.12
CA PHE A 247 0.20 -3.09 -5.65
C PHE A 247 -0.86 -3.55 -6.64
N ARG A 248 -2.13 -3.26 -6.36
CA ARG A 248 -3.21 -3.48 -7.34
C ARG A 248 -3.02 -2.63 -8.59
N GLU A 249 -2.67 -1.34 -8.43
CA GLU A 249 -2.37 -0.45 -9.55
C GLU A 249 -1.19 -0.96 -10.38
N TYR A 250 -0.13 -1.45 -9.73
CA TYR A 250 1.02 -2.09 -10.41
C TYR A 250 0.55 -3.27 -11.27
N LEU A 251 -0.21 -4.22 -10.69
CA LEU A 251 -0.71 -5.40 -11.41
C LEU A 251 -1.67 -5.04 -12.56
N CYS A 252 -2.40 -3.93 -12.45
CA CYS A 252 -3.33 -3.46 -13.48
C CYS A 252 -2.69 -2.58 -14.57
N ASP A 253 -1.39 -2.31 -14.49
CA ASP A 253 -0.66 -1.46 -15.44
C ASP A 253 0.38 -2.28 -16.21
N LYS A 254 0.11 -2.54 -17.50
CA LYS A 254 1.00 -3.31 -18.37
C LYS A 254 2.41 -2.73 -18.47
N SER A 255 2.55 -1.40 -18.40
CA SER A 255 3.85 -0.74 -18.49
C SER A 255 4.70 -0.94 -17.23
N ARG A 256 4.07 -1.23 -16.09
CA ARG A 256 4.72 -1.47 -14.80
C ARG A 256 4.90 -2.96 -14.54
N ALA A 257 3.85 -3.78 -14.66
CA ALA A 257 3.88 -5.21 -14.33
C ALA A 257 4.54 -6.08 -15.41
N GLY A 258 4.65 -5.60 -16.66
CA GLY A 258 5.33 -6.30 -17.74
C GLY A 258 4.82 -7.73 -17.95
N GLN A 259 5.65 -8.73 -17.63
CA GLN A 259 5.30 -10.15 -17.74
C GLN A 259 4.22 -10.63 -16.75
N PHE A 260 3.89 -9.82 -15.74
CA PHE A 260 2.92 -10.14 -14.70
C PHE A 260 1.52 -9.52 -14.93
N TYR A 261 1.30 -8.86 -16.07
CA TYR A 261 0.01 -8.28 -16.47
C TYR A 261 -0.93 -9.30 -17.11
#